data_AF-A0A8H7BJP3-F1
#
_entry.id   AF-A0A8H7BJP3-F1
#
_cell.length_a   1.000
_cell.length_b   1.000
_cell.length_c   1.000
_cell.angle_alpha   90.00
_cell.angle_beta   90.00
_cell.angle_gamma   90.00
#
_symmetry.space_group_name_H-M   'P 1'
#
loop_
_entity.id
_entity.type
_entity.pdbx_description
1 polymer ?
#
loop_
_entity_poly.entity_id
_entity_poly.type
_entity_poly.pdbx_seq_one_letter_code
_entity_poly.pdbx_strand_id
1 'polypeptide(L)'
;MEKLLQWAVNNSDKEQLQKTAEAIRRGEQKPDPKKFDPEIIEAILGKDDATRMKEAVQCIVDPEDTVENKEIALDNLELLVEGIDNAKNIENMKLWPDILSQLDADEPAVRKGVAWVCGTAVQNNLEAQRAFLRNNGLEPLVTLLKNEKNKEVRAKVQYAISGFLKHFPEGVEAFKKLDGFRVLVDIVKAAEDPAIRRKVVFSLNSLMIENDSLAAYLASMGIVEDLDAIIARYTKQEEDEDMVEKALRTLHTLTTQTKTVLSEQTKKDIVEARDKYGAENLGLDKNEWNDLLL
;
A
#
# COMPACT_ATOMS: atom_id res chain seq x y z
N MET A 1 -25.51 16.96 24.83
CA MET A 1 -25.06 17.90 23.77
C MET A 1 -26.21 18.32 22.86
N GLU A 2 -27.04 17.40 22.35
CA GLU A 2 -28.23 17.71 21.51
C GLU A 2 -29.16 18.79 22.09
N LYS A 3 -29.51 18.72 23.37
CA LYS A 3 -30.41 19.69 24.01
C LYS A 3 -29.82 21.12 24.06
N LEU A 4 -28.50 21.25 24.15
CA LEU A 4 -27.80 22.54 24.14
C LEU A 4 -27.74 23.12 22.72
N LEU A 5 -27.44 22.27 21.72
CA LEU A 5 -27.49 22.66 20.31
C LEU A 5 -28.91 23.10 19.91
N GLN A 6 -29.93 22.35 20.34
CA GLN A 6 -31.32 22.66 20.04
C GLN A 6 -31.79 23.95 20.74
N TRP A 7 -31.35 24.18 21.98
CA TRP A 7 -31.61 25.45 22.66
C TRP A 7 -30.90 26.63 21.96
N ALA A 8 -29.62 26.47 21.59
CA ALA A 8 -28.86 27.51 20.91
C ALA A 8 -29.48 27.89 19.56
N VAL A 9 -29.88 26.90 18.74
CA VAL A 9 -30.55 27.13 17.46
C VAL A 9 -31.91 27.82 17.63
N ASN A 10 -32.64 27.49 18.69
CA ASN A 10 -33.95 28.08 18.95
C ASN A 10 -33.89 29.50 19.54
N ASN A 11 -32.77 29.88 20.16
CA ASN A 11 -32.58 31.18 20.81
C ASN A 11 -31.61 32.10 20.03
N SER A 12 -31.19 31.70 18.84
CA SER A 12 -30.37 32.53 17.94
C SER A 12 -31.21 33.11 16.82
N ASP A 13 -30.77 34.23 16.27
CA ASP A 13 -31.34 34.79 15.05
C ASP A 13 -31.00 33.88 13.84
N LYS A 14 -31.98 33.09 13.41
CA LYS A 14 -31.83 32.12 12.32
C LYS A 14 -31.53 32.78 10.98
N GLU A 15 -32.06 33.99 10.74
CA GLU A 15 -31.87 34.70 9.48
C GLU A 15 -30.45 35.28 9.41
N GLN A 16 -29.94 35.80 10.53
CA GLN A 16 -28.56 36.24 10.63
C GLN A 16 -27.58 35.07 10.49
N LEU A 17 -27.83 33.94 11.17
CA LEU A 17 -27.01 32.73 11.06
C LEU A 17 -26.95 32.19 9.63
N GLN A 18 -28.08 32.17 8.92
CA GLN A 18 -28.13 31.76 7.51
C GLN A 18 -27.31 32.69 6.63
N LYS A 19 -27.46 34.01 6.77
CA LYS A 19 -26.67 35.00 6.01
C LYS A 19 -25.16 34.84 6.26
N THR A 20 -24.76 34.64 7.51
CA THR A 20 -23.35 34.41 7.87
C THR A 20 -22.83 33.09 7.31
N ALA A 21 -23.60 31.99 7.41
CA ALA A 21 -23.22 30.69 6.86
C ALA A 21 -23.06 30.73 5.33
N GLU A 22 -23.94 31.44 4.63
CA GLU A 22 -23.83 31.66 3.19
C GLU A 22 -22.63 32.52 2.79
N ALA A 23 -22.36 33.60 3.53
CA ALA A 23 -21.17 34.42 3.32
C ALA A 23 -19.87 33.62 3.53
N ILE A 24 -19.85 32.72 4.53
CA ILE A 24 -18.73 31.78 4.75
C ILE A 24 -18.60 30.80 3.58
N ARG A 25 -19.71 30.19 3.12
CA ARG A 25 -19.70 29.27 1.96
C ARG A 25 -19.23 29.94 0.67
N ARG A 26 -19.56 31.23 0.48
CA ARG A 26 -19.08 32.06 -0.65
C ARG A 26 -17.65 32.57 -0.49
N GLY A 27 -17.01 32.34 0.67
CA GLY A 27 -15.66 32.80 0.97
C GLY A 27 -15.54 34.30 1.27
N GLU A 28 -16.67 35.00 1.39
CA GLU A 28 -16.76 36.44 1.69
C GLU A 28 -16.38 36.75 3.15
N GLN A 29 -16.53 35.76 4.04
CA GLN A 29 -16.22 35.88 5.45
C GLN A 29 -15.53 34.61 5.95
N LYS A 30 -14.44 34.76 6.71
CA LYS A 30 -13.82 33.64 7.43
C LYS A 30 -14.29 33.64 8.88
N PRO A 31 -14.69 32.48 9.44
CA PRO A 31 -14.88 32.36 10.88
C PRO A 31 -13.61 32.81 11.59
N ASP A 32 -13.75 33.56 12.68
CA ASP A 32 -12.62 33.95 13.52
C ASP A 32 -12.52 32.95 14.68
N PRO A 33 -11.56 31.99 14.64
CA PRO A 33 -11.45 30.96 15.66
C PRO A 33 -11.10 31.54 17.03
N LYS A 34 -10.48 32.72 17.08
CA LYS A 34 -10.05 33.38 18.33
C LYS A 34 -11.20 33.88 19.19
N LYS A 35 -12.43 33.93 18.64
CA LYS A 35 -13.63 34.35 19.37
C LYS A 35 -14.21 33.27 20.28
N PHE A 36 -13.72 32.04 20.14
CA PHE A 36 -14.22 30.89 20.89
C PHE A 36 -13.09 30.34 21.76
N ASP A 37 -13.47 29.89 22.96
CA ASP A 37 -12.53 29.23 23.87
C ASP A 37 -12.05 27.91 23.25
N PRO A 38 -10.73 27.71 23.07
CA PRO A 38 -10.18 26.46 22.56
C PRO A 38 -10.66 25.22 23.32
N GLU A 39 -10.80 25.30 24.65
CA GLU A 39 -11.26 24.17 25.47
C GLU A 39 -12.72 23.80 25.16
N ILE A 40 -13.57 24.79 24.87
CA ILE A 40 -14.97 24.55 24.48
C ILE A 40 -15.04 23.96 23.07
N ILE A 41 -14.20 24.43 22.14
CA ILE A 41 -14.13 23.86 20.79
C ILE A 41 -13.70 22.40 20.87
N GLU A 42 -12.65 22.09 21.62
CA GLU A 42 -12.15 20.74 21.81
C GLU A 42 -13.18 19.85 22.52
N ALA A 43 -13.89 20.35 23.53
CA ALA A 43 -14.94 19.60 24.20
C ALA A 43 -16.14 19.27 23.28
N ILE A 44 -16.38 20.08 22.24
CA ILE A 44 -17.48 19.89 21.29
C ILE A 44 -17.06 19.04 20.08
N LEU A 45 -15.88 19.29 19.52
CA LEU A 45 -15.42 18.70 18.26
C LEU A 45 -14.38 17.59 18.44
N GLY A 46 -13.82 17.44 19.64
CA GLY A 46 -12.64 16.62 19.89
C GLY A 46 -11.34 17.32 19.51
N LYS A 47 -10.22 16.63 19.74
CA LYS A 47 -8.89 17.06 19.31
C LYS A 47 -8.80 17.06 17.79
N ASP A 48 -8.07 18.03 17.23
CA ASP A 48 -7.77 18.03 15.82
C ASP A 48 -6.84 16.85 15.43
N ASP A 49 -6.90 16.44 14.17
CA ASP A 49 -6.16 15.28 13.69
C ASP A 49 -4.65 15.43 13.84
N ALA A 50 -4.08 16.64 13.69
CA ALA A 50 -2.64 16.85 13.85
C ALA A 50 -2.20 16.62 15.30
N THR A 51 -3.00 17.04 16.28
CA THR A 51 -2.76 16.74 17.69
C THR A 51 -2.88 15.23 17.95
N ARG A 52 -3.93 14.58 17.44
CA ARG A 52 -4.14 13.12 17.61
C ARG A 52 -3.00 12.30 17.00
N MET A 53 -2.51 12.68 15.82
CA MET A 53 -1.36 12.03 15.16
C MET A 53 -0.09 12.14 16.01
N LYS A 54 0.19 13.32 16.59
CA LYS A 54 1.37 13.51 17.46
C LYS A 54 1.28 12.66 18.73
N GLU A 55 0.12 12.63 19.37
CA GLU A 55 -0.10 11.81 20.57
C GLU A 55 0.04 10.32 20.27
N ALA A 56 -0.47 9.87 19.12
CA ALA A 56 -0.28 8.49 18.67
C ALA A 56 1.20 8.16 18.48
N VAL A 57 1.95 9.00 17.74
CA VAL A 57 3.39 8.78 17.53
C VAL A 57 4.17 8.83 18.84
N GLN A 58 3.81 9.71 19.78
CA GLN A 58 4.42 9.76 21.11
C GLN A 58 4.24 8.44 21.87
N CYS A 59 3.02 7.88 21.88
CA CYS A 59 2.76 6.57 22.50
C CYS A 59 3.53 5.44 21.80
N ILE A 60 3.58 5.46 20.46
CA ILE A 60 4.28 4.46 19.65
C ILE A 60 5.77 4.38 20.01
N VAL A 61 6.44 5.52 20.20
CA VAL A 61 7.88 5.57 20.48
C VAL A 61 8.25 5.52 21.96
N ASP A 62 7.28 5.62 22.87
CA ASP A 62 7.56 5.58 24.31
C ASP A 62 8.00 4.17 24.74
N PRO A 63 9.24 3.98 25.23
CA PRO A 63 9.72 2.65 25.65
C PRO A 63 8.97 2.11 26.88
N GLU A 64 8.31 2.96 27.67
CA GLU A 64 7.59 2.56 28.89
C GLU A 64 6.11 2.21 28.61
N ASP A 65 5.61 2.48 27.41
CA ASP A 65 4.24 2.13 27.02
C ASP A 65 4.10 0.64 26.70
N THR A 66 2.91 0.10 26.95
CA THR A 66 2.62 -1.31 26.66
C THR A 66 2.48 -1.55 25.16
N VAL A 67 2.81 -2.77 24.71
CA VAL A 67 2.61 -3.18 23.32
C VAL A 67 1.16 -3.00 22.88
N GLU A 68 0.20 -3.29 23.76
CA GLU A 68 -1.23 -3.11 23.51
C GLU A 68 -1.59 -1.62 23.26
N ASN A 69 -1.06 -0.70 24.08
CA ASN A 69 -1.25 0.74 23.86
C ASN A 69 -0.65 1.18 22.52
N LYS A 70 0.53 0.67 22.17
CA LYS A 70 1.19 0.96 20.89
C LYS A 70 0.40 0.44 19.70
N GLU A 71 -0.17 -0.76 19.78
CA GLU A 71 -1.06 -1.29 18.75
C GLU A 71 -2.29 -0.41 18.55
N ILE A 72 -2.94 0.01 19.65
CA ILE A 72 -4.08 0.95 19.60
C ILE A 72 -3.65 2.29 18.98
N ALA A 73 -2.49 2.81 19.35
CA ALA A 73 -1.96 4.04 18.78
C ALA A 73 -1.65 3.90 17.27
N LEU A 74 -1.10 2.76 16.84
CA LEU A 74 -0.83 2.47 15.43
C LEU A 74 -2.13 2.36 14.63
N ASP A 75 -3.15 1.67 15.14
CA ASP A 75 -4.46 1.57 14.48
C ASP A 75 -5.13 2.94 14.36
N ASN A 76 -5.06 3.77 15.41
CA ASN A 76 -5.57 5.14 15.37
C ASN A 76 -4.81 6.01 14.36
N LEU A 77 -3.48 5.90 14.32
CA LEU A 77 -2.66 6.63 13.37
C LEU A 77 -2.94 6.19 11.93
N GLU A 78 -3.10 4.89 11.70
CA GLU A 78 -3.41 4.30 10.39
C GLU A 78 -4.74 4.86 9.87
N LEU A 79 -5.78 4.86 10.69
CA LEU A 79 -7.09 5.43 10.36
C LEU A 79 -6.99 6.92 10.01
N LEU A 80 -6.20 7.69 10.77
CA LEU A 80 -6.03 9.12 10.52
C LEU A 80 -5.35 9.38 9.17
N VAL A 81 -4.36 8.57 8.79
CA VAL A 81 -3.58 8.75 7.56
C VAL A 81 -4.23 8.15 6.32
N GLU A 82 -5.39 7.49 6.44
CA GLU A 82 -6.29 7.26 5.29
C GLU A 82 -6.69 8.59 4.63
N GLY A 83 -6.77 9.66 5.43
CA GLY A 83 -6.93 11.03 4.94
C GLY A 83 -5.65 11.52 4.26
N ILE A 84 -5.72 11.79 2.95
CA ILE A 84 -4.57 12.24 2.13
C ILE A 84 -3.86 13.47 2.73
N ASP A 85 -4.60 14.41 3.32
CA ASP A 85 -4.03 15.60 3.96
C ASP A 85 -3.27 15.27 5.26
N ASN A 86 -3.81 14.33 6.06
CA ASN A 86 -3.14 13.84 7.26
C ASN A 86 -1.86 13.07 6.91
N ALA A 87 -1.91 12.21 5.89
CA ALA A 87 -0.72 11.51 5.39
C ALA A 87 0.40 12.48 4.94
N LYS A 88 0.04 13.58 4.27
CA LYS A 88 1.01 14.64 3.92
C LYS A 88 1.54 15.35 5.17
N ASN A 89 0.71 15.56 6.19
CA ASN A 89 1.09 16.22 7.42
C ASN A 89 2.09 15.44 8.27
N ILE A 90 2.29 14.13 8.05
CA ILE A 90 3.37 13.36 8.69
C ILE A 90 4.73 14.07 8.47
N GLU A 91 5.01 14.52 7.24
CA GLU A 91 6.23 15.26 6.92
C GLU A 91 6.24 16.65 7.55
N ASN A 92 5.13 17.39 7.46
CA ASN A 92 5.04 18.75 8.01
C ASN A 92 5.28 18.77 9.52
N MET A 93 4.83 17.73 10.21
CA MET A 93 5.02 17.53 11.64
C MET A 93 6.32 16.81 12.00
N LYS A 94 7.13 16.40 11.00
CA LYS A 94 8.40 15.68 11.16
C LYS A 94 8.26 14.34 11.90
N LEU A 95 7.16 13.63 11.69
CA LEU A 95 6.86 12.36 12.38
C LEU A 95 7.48 11.14 11.69
N TRP A 96 7.94 11.26 10.44
CA TRP A 96 8.52 10.13 9.70
C TRP A 96 9.68 9.43 10.44
N PRO A 97 10.70 10.13 10.98
CA PRO A 97 11.81 9.47 11.67
C PRO A 97 11.34 8.60 12.84
N ASP A 98 10.42 9.13 13.65
CA ASP A 98 9.85 8.44 14.80
C ASP A 98 9.08 7.20 14.38
N ILE A 99 8.19 7.32 13.38
CA ILE A 99 7.43 6.18 12.83
C ILE A 99 8.37 5.13 12.25
N LEU A 100 9.32 5.52 11.40
CA LEU A 100 10.22 4.60 10.70
C LEU A 100 11.17 3.87 11.65
N SER A 101 11.56 4.50 12.77
CA SER A 101 12.41 3.86 13.79
C SER A 101 11.78 2.58 14.36
N GLN A 102 10.45 2.50 14.37
CA GLN A 102 9.71 1.37 14.92
C GLN A 102 9.55 0.20 13.94
N LEU A 103 10.06 0.31 12.71
CA LEU A 103 10.18 -0.84 11.81
C LEU A 103 11.21 -1.87 12.31
N ASP A 104 12.08 -1.49 13.24
CA ASP A 104 13.06 -2.38 13.91
C ASP A 104 12.68 -2.73 15.35
N ALA A 105 11.43 -2.45 15.77
CA ALA A 105 10.94 -2.83 17.09
C ALA A 105 11.04 -4.36 17.30
N ASP A 106 11.30 -4.81 18.53
CA ASP A 106 11.39 -6.24 18.85
C ASP A 106 10.06 -6.96 18.63
N GLU A 107 8.95 -6.26 18.89
CA GLU A 107 7.60 -6.78 18.79
C GLU A 107 7.09 -6.82 17.34
N PRO A 108 6.75 -8.01 16.80
CA PRO A 108 6.19 -8.11 15.45
C PRO A 108 4.88 -7.32 15.27
N ALA A 109 4.10 -7.19 16.34
CA ALA A 109 2.87 -6.41 16.35
C ALA A 109 3.12 -4.93 16.00
N VAL A 110 4.15 -4.33 16.61
CA VAL A 110 4.56 -2.95 16.36
C VAL A 110 5.08 -2.81 14.92
N ARG A 111 6.01 -3.67 14.48
CA ARG A 111 6.51 -3.66 13.10
C ARG A 111 5.38 -3.78 12.07
N LYS A 112 4.39 -4.65 12.32
CA LYS A 112 3.20 -4.82 11.48
C LYS A 112 2.39 -3.53 11.38
N GLY A 113 2.04 -2.92 12.51
CA GLY A 113 1.25 -1.69 12.54
C GLY A 113 2.00 -0.52 11.88
N VAL A 114 3.30 -0.39 12.12
CA VAL A 114 4.13 0.65 11.50
C VAL A 114 4.18 0.48 9.98
N ALA A 115 4.42 -0.74 9.49
CA ALA A 115 4.37 -1.01 8.05
C ALA A 115 2.99 -0.72 7.45
N TRP A 116 1.91 -0.96 8.20
CA TRP A 116 0.55 -0.63 7.77
C TRP A 116 0.36 0.89 7.64
N VAL A 117 0.68 1.67 8.69
CA VAL A 117 0.66 3.14 8.65
C VAL A 117 1.46 3.68 7.47
N CYS A 118 2.67 3.17 7.25
CA CYS A 118 3.53 3.57 6.14
C CYS A 118 2.85 3.33 4.80
N GLY A 119 2.28 2.14 4.60
CA GLY A 119 1.59 1.78 3.37
C GLY A 119 0.35 2.62 3.09
N THR A 120 -0.46 2.86 4.11
CA THR A 120 -1.68 3.68 4.00
C THR A 120 -1.33 5.12 3.66
N ALA A 121 -0.34 5.70 4.34
CA ALA A 121 0.06 7.09 4.11
C ALA A 121 0.59 7.36 2.68
N VAL A 122 1.36 6.42 2.11
CA VAL A 122 1.96 6.60 0.77
C VAL A 122 1.05 6.18 -0.38
N GLN A 123 -0.02 5.43 -0.12
CA GLN A 123 -0.86 4.87 -1.17
C GLN A 123 -1.52 5.96 -2.01
N ASN A 124 -1.22 5.97 -3.32
CA ASN A 124 -1.75 6.94 -4.29
C ASN A 124 -1.53 8.41 -3.88
N ASN A 125 -0.44 8.70 -3.15
CA ASN A 125 -0.15 10.03 -2.62
C ASN A 125 1.30 10.43 -2.92
N LEU A 126 1.54 11.07 -4.07
CA LEU A 126 2.89 11.39 -4.57
C LEU A 126 3.71 12.28 -3.61
N GLU A 127 3.06 13.19 -2.88
CA GLU A 127 3.75 14.03 -1.89
C GLU A 127 4.22 13.20 -0.70
N ALA A 128 3.38 12.31 -0.18
CA ALA A 128 3.74 11.40 0.90
C ALA A 128 4.78 10.36 0.45
N GLN A 129 4.67 9.80 -0.76
CA GLN A 129 5.67 8.91 -1.35
C GLN A 129 7.05 9.58 -1.43
N ARG A 130 7.12 10.83 -1.92
CA ARG A 130 8.36 11.59 -1.97
C ARG A 130 8.93 11.90 -0.59
N ALA A 131 8.07 12.26 0.38
CA ALA A 131 8.51 12.48 1.76
C ALA A 131 9.04 11.20 2.41
N PHE A 132 8.33 10.09 2.24
CA PHE A 132 8.74 8.77 2.71
C PHE A 132 10.12 8.38 2.15
N LEU A 133 10.34 8.58 0.85
CA LEU A 133 11.63 8.32 0.21
C LEU A 133 12.75 9.22 0.76
N ARG A 134 12.50 10.51 0.98
CA ARG A 134 13.48 11.44 1.58
C ARG A 134 13.90 11.05 3.00
N ASN A 135 12.98 10.45 3.76
CA ASN A 135 13.23 9.96 5.12
C ASN A 135 13.80 8.52 5.14
N ASN A 136 14.28 8.01 4.01
CA ASN A 136 14.82 6.65 3.87
C ASN A 136 13.84 5.53 4.26
N GLY A 137 12.54 5.74 4.09
CA GLY A 137 11.54 4.75 4.50
C GLY A 137 11.57 3.44 3.69
N LEU A 138 12.16 3.45 2.48
CA LEU A 138 12.15 2.30 1.59
C LEU A 138 13.12 1.19 2.01
N GLU A 139 14.32 1.56 2.48
CA GLU A 139 15.38 0.60 2.82
C GLU A 139 14.99 -0.35 3.98
N PRO A 140 14.40 0.13 5.09
CA PRO A 140 13.89 -0.75 6.15
C PRO A 140 12.81 -1.71 5.64
N LEU A 141 11.91 -1.26 4.76
CA LEU A 141 10.88 -2.12 4.18
C LEU A 141 11.47 -3.22 3.30
N VAL A 142 12.46 -2.92 2.46
CA VAL A 142 13.17 -3.94 1.65
C VAL A 142 13.86 -4.96 2.55
N THR A 143 14.51 -4.49 3.62
CA THR A 143 15.20 -5.33 4.60
C THR A 143 14.22 -6.27 5.32
N LEU A 144 13.09 -5.75 5.80
CA LEU A 144 12.04 -6.56 6.43
C LEU A 144 11.43 -7.55 5.44
N LEU A 145 11.14 -7.15 4.19
CA LEU A 145 10.56 -8.06 3.21
C LEU A 145 11.42 -9.30 2.96
N LYS A 146 12.75 -9.11 3.02
CA LYS A 146 13.76 -10.16 2.84
C LYS A 146 13.95 -11.06 4.08
N ASN A 147 14.01 -10.46 5.27
CA ASN A 147 14.51 -11.15 6.47
C ASN A 147 13.43 -11.51 7.50
N GLU A 148 12.27 -10.86 7.46
CA GLU A 148 11.20 -11.07 8.43
C GLU A 148 10.64 -12.50 8.32
N LYS A 149 10.30 -13.10 9.45
CA LYS A 149 9.72 -14.45 9.55
C LYS A 149 8.22 -14.41 9.84
N ASN A 150 7.76 -13.35 10.49
CA ASN A 150 6.35 -13.16 10.78
C ASN A 150 5.58 -12.83 9.49
N LYS A 151 4.64 -13.72 9.11
CA LYS A 151 3.88 -13.59 7.86
C LYS A 151 2.99 -12.34 7.82
N GLU A 152 2.44 -11.92 8.95
CA GLU A 152 1.59 -10.71 9.01
C GLU A 152 2.41 -9.44 8.78
N VAL A 153 3.60 -9.36 9.40
CA VAL A 153 4.54 -8.24 9.18
C VAL A 153 4.94 -8.20 7.70
N ARG A 154 5.38 -9.32 7.13
CA ARG A 154 5.74 -9.41 5.70
C ARG A 154 4.60 -8.97 4.78
N ALA A 155 3.37 -9.36 5.09
CA ALA A 155 2.20 -8.98 4.31
C ALA A 155 1.96 -7.46 4.34
N LYS A 156 2.13 -6.80 5.49
CA LYS A 156 2.00 -5.33 5.60
C LYS A 156 3.19 -4.59 4.99
N VAL A 157 4.39 -5.14 5.07
CA VAL A 157 5.58 -4.61 4.38
C VAL A 157 5.40 -4.68 2.87
N GLN A 158 4.92 -5.81 2.33
CA GLN A 158 4.61 -5.93 0.90
C GLN A 158 3.50 -4.96 0.46
N TYR A 159 2.47 -4.77 1.30
CA TYR A 159 1.44 -3.76 1.07
C TYR A 159 2.04 -2.34 0.99
N ALA A 160 2.92 -1.98 1.93
CA ALA A 160 3.58 -0.69 1.94
C ALA A 160 4.46 -0.45 0.72
N ILE A 161 5.27 -1.45 0.35
CA ILE A 161 6.09 -1.40 -0.88
C ILE A 161 5.18 -1.26 -2.11
N SER A 162 4.08 -2.02 -2.20
CA SER A 162 3.17 -1.90 -3.33
C SER A 162 2.50 -0.52 -3.40
N GLY A 163 2.12 0.08 -2.27
CA GLY A 163 1.55 1.43 -2.22
C GLY A 163 2.59 2.50 -2.59
N PHE A 164 3.84 2.30 -2.19
CA PHE A 164 4.94 3.21 -2.49
C PHE A 164 5.31 3.22 -3.98
N LEU A 165 5.34 2.06 -4.65
CA LEU A 165 5.80 1.95 -6.04
C LEU A 165 4.77 2.38 -7.08
N LYS A 166 3.47 2.22 -6.77
CA LYS A 166 2.39 2.54 -7.72
C LYS A 166 2.38 4.01 -8.08
N HIS A 167 2.27 4.27 -9.38
CA HIS A 167 2.23 5.62 -9.95
C HIS A 167 3.41 6.52 -9.55
N PHE A 168 4.55 5.93 -9.19
CA PHE A 168 5.72 6.66 -8.72
C PHE A 168 7.04 6.17 -9.35
N PRO A 169 7.37 6.64 -10.57
CA PRO A 169 8.58 6.21 -11.29
C PRO A 169 9.88 6.45 -10.53
N GLU A 170 10.00 7.57 -9.79
CA GLU A 170 11.20 7.82 -8.97
C GLU A 170 11.35 6.80 -7.84
N GLY A 171 10.23 6.33 -7.27
CA GLY A 171 10.21 5.25 -6.28
C GLY A 171 10.61 3.89 -6.86
N VAL A 172 10.17 3.59 -8.08
CA VAL A 172 10.58 2.38 -8.83
C VAL A 172 12.09 2.35 -9.04
N GLU A 173 12.68 3.46 -9.46
CA GLU A 173 14.13 3.56 -9.63
C GLU A 173 14.89 3.48 -8.29
N ALA A 174 14.36 4.06 -7.22
CA ALA A 174 14.94 3.92 -5.87
C ALA A 174 14.90 2.46 -5.39
N PHE A 175 13.79 1.76 -5.61
CA PHE A 175 13.62 0.35 -5.25
C PHE A 175 14.56 -0.54 -6.04
N LYS A 176 14.79 -0.24 -7.33
CA LYS A 176 15.77 -0.92 -8.17
C LYS A 176 17.19 -0.78 -7.63
N LYS A 177 17.59 0.41 -7.17
CA LYS A 177 18.92 0.67 -6.59
C LYS A 177 19.18 -0.07 -5.26
N LEU A 178 18.11 -0.44 -4.56
CA LEU A 178 18.16 -1.23 -3.32
C LEU A 178 18.05 -2.74 -3.56
N ASP A 179 18.18 -3.21 -4.81
CA ASP A 179 17.94 -4.60 -5.20
C ASP A 179 16.54 -5.12 -4.80
N GLY A 180 15.56 -4.22 -4.63
CA GLY A 180 14.22 -4.58 -4.16
C GLY A 180 13.50 -5.55 -5.11
N PHE A 181 13.68 -5.38 -6.42
CA PHE A 181 13.11 -6.31 -7.41
C PHE A 181 13.71 -7.71 -7.33
N ARG A 182 14.97 -7.86 -6.89
CA ARG A 182 15.56 -9.17 -6.63
C ARG A 182 14.83 -9.87 -5.49
N VAL A 183 14.51 -9.14 -4.41
CA VAL A 183 13.71 -9.65 -3.30
C VAL A 183 12.32 -10.09 -3.77
N LEU A 184 11.67 -9.32 -4.65
CA LEU A 184 10.37 -9.72 -5.23
C LEU A 184 10.48 -10.98 -6.09
N VAL A 185 11.48 -11.09 -6.96
CA VAL A 185 11.72 -12.29 -7.78
C VAL A 185 12.01 -13.50 -6.90
N ASP A 186 12.80 -13.36 -5.85
CA ASP A 186 13.07 -14.45 -4.91
C ASP A 186 11.78 -14.91 -4.20
N ILE A 187 10.81 -14.01 -3.94
CA ILE A 187 9.47 -14.37 -3.43
C ILE A 187 8.63 -15.10 -4.48
N VAL A 188 8.70 -14.70 -5.75
CA VAL A 188 8.03 -15.42 -6.87
C VAL A 188 8.56 -16.84 -6.97
N LYS A 189 9.88 -17.03 -6.84
CA LYS A 189 10.51 -18.34 -6.83
C LYS A 189 10.17 -19.18 -5.60
N ALA A 190 9.90 -18.54 -4.46
CA ALA A 190 9.68 -19.23 -3.20
C ALA A 190 8.34 -20.00 -3.15
N ALA A 191 8.38 -21.13 -2.46
CA ALA A 191 7.27 -22.07 -2.31
C ALA A 191 6.38 -21.83 -1.08
N GLU A 192 6.84 -21.02 -0.12
CA GLU A 192 6.46 -21.14 1.29
C GLU A 192 5.18 -20.39 1.68
N ASP A 193 4.85 -19.33 0.94
CA ASP A 193 3.72 -18.46 1.23
C ASP A 193 2.99 -18.08 -0.07
N PRO A 194 1.97 -18.87 -0.46
CA PRO A 194 1.19 -18.60 -1.66
C PRO A 194 0.48 -17.24 -1.63
N ALA A 195 0.07 -16.76 -0.45
CA ALA A 195 -0.66 -15.51 -0.33
C ALA A 195 0.21 -14.30 -0.66
N ILE A 196 1.44 -14.23 -0.12
CA ILE A 196 2.35 -13.14 -0.48
C ILE A 196 2.84 -13.29 -1.92
N ARG A 197 3.11 -14.51 -2.40
CA ARG A 197 3.54 -14.73 -3.78
C ARG A 197 2.51 -14.24 -4.78
N ARG A 198 1.22 -14.48 -4.51
CA ARG A 198 0.13 -14.00 -5.35
C ARG A 198 0.11 -12.48 -5.46
N LYS A 199 0.26 -11.80 -4.32
CA LYS A 199 0.32 -10.33 -4.25
C LYS A 199 1.53 -9.80 -5.01
N VAL A 200 2.70 -10.44 -4.88
CA VAL A 200 3.91 -10.04 -5.60
C VAL A 200 3.75 -10.22 -7.11
N VAL A 201 3.28 -11.38 -7.58
CA VAL A 201 3.02 -11.63 -9.01
C VAL A 201 2.06 -10.57 -9.58
N PHE A 202 0.95 -10.32 -8.88
CA PHE A 202 0.00 -9.28 -9.26
C PHE A 202 0.64 -7.88 -9.30
N SER A 203 1.39 -7.50 -8.26
CA SER A 203 2.07 -6.21 -8.20
C SER A 203 3.09 -6.03 -9.32
N LEU A 204 3.85 -7.07 -9.68
CA LEU A 204 4.82 -7.01 -10.77
C LEU A 204 4.15 -6.76 -12.12
N ASN A 205 3.00 -7.41 -12.38
CA ASN A 205 2.21 -7.13 -13.58
C ASN A 205 1.78 -5.65 -13.66
N SER A 206 1.20 -5.12 -12.58
CA SER A 206 0.80 -3.70 -12.52
C SER A 206 1.98 -2.77 -12.76
N LEU A 207 3.14 -3.04 -12.13
CA LEU A 207 4.32 -2.20 -12.29
C LEU A 207 4.89 -2.25 -13.71
N MET A 208 4.85 -3.39 -14.41
CA MET A 208 5.26 -3.48 -15.82
C MET A 208 4.35 -2.70 -16.75
N ILE A 209 3.03 -2.67 -16.47
CA ILE A 209 2.08 -1.85 -17.24
C ILE A 209 2.37 -0.36 -17.05
N GLU A 210 2.80 0.04 -15.86
CA GLU A 210 3.10 1.44 -15.53
C GLU A 210 4.52 1.88 -15.94
N ASN A 211 5.44 0.95 -16.22
CA ASN A 211 6.86 1.24 -16.44
C ASN A 211 7.46 0.41 -17.59
N ASP A 212 7.58 1.00 -18.79
CA ASP A 212 7.98 0.33 -20.04
C ASP A 212 9.31 -0.46 -19.98
N SER A 213 10.29 -0.02 -19.19
CA SER A 213 11.60 -0.69 -19.11
C SER A 213 11.65 -1.83 -18.10
N LEU A 214 10.62 -1.97 -17.25
CA LEU A 214 10.64 -2.90 -16.14
C LEU A 214 10.53 -4.35 -16.59
N ALA A 215 9.72 -4.65 -17.62
CA ALA A 215 9.56 -6.01 -18.12
C ALA A 215 10.89 -6.60 -18.62
N ALA A 216 11.68 -5.84 -19.38
CA ALA A 216 13.00 -6.27 -19.84
C ALA A 216 13.97 -6.49 -18.66
N TYR A 217 13.91 -5.64 -17.65
CA TYR A 217 14.72 -5.79 -16.44
C TYR A 217 14.36 -7.07 -15.67
N LEU A 218 13.07 -7.33 -15.46
CA LEU A 218 12.57 -8.54 -14.79
C LEU A 218 12.87 -9.81 -15.60
N ALA A 219 12.73 -9.77 -16.93
CA ALA A 219 13.11 -10.87 -17.81
C ALA A 219 14.58 -11.25 -17.66
N SER A 220 15.49 -10.27 -17.56
CA SER A 220 16.91 -10.54 -17.34
C SER A 220 17.24 -11.17 -15.97
N MET A 221 16.29 -11.15 -15.02
CA MET A 221 16.40 -11.85 -13.74
C MET A 221 15.86 -13.29 -13.77
N GLY A 222 15.35 -13.77 -14.90
CA GLY A 222 14.84 -15.15 -15.05
C GLY A 222 13.41 -15.34 -14.55
N ILE A 223 12.62 -14.26 -14.44
CA ILE A 223 11.25 -14.36 -13.93
C ILE A 223 10.32 -15.15 -14.86
N VAL A 224 10.67 -15.31 -16.15
CA VAL A 224 9.86 -16.05 -17.12
C VAL A 224 9.77 -17.52 -16.71
N GLU A 225 10.91 -18.11 -16.37
CA GLU A 225 11.02 -19.49 -15.90
C GLU A 225 10.35 -19.66 -14.53
N ASP A 226 10.45 -18.65 -13.65
CA ASP A 226 9.78 -18.68 -12.34
C ASP A 226 8.24 -18.63 -12.48
N LEU A 227 7.71 -17.83 -13.42
CA LEU A 227 6.28 -17.77 -13.71
C LEU A 227 5.76 -19.07 -14.34
N ASP A 228 6.52 -19.68 -15.25
CA ASP A 228 6.21 -20.99 -15.82
C ASP A 228 6.15 -22.07 -14.73
N ALA A 229 7.14 -22.08 -13.82
CA ALA A 229 7.15 -23.00 -12.69
C ALA A 229 5.92 -22.82 -11.77
N ILE A 230 5.44 -21.59 -11.56
CA ILE A 230 4.19 -21.32 -10.85
C ILE A 230 3.00 -21.91 -11.61
N ILE A 231 2.87 -21.64 -12.90
CA ILE A 231 1.76 -22.14 -13.73
C ILE A 231 1.70 -23.67 -13.65
N ALA A 232 2.83 -24.35 -13.89
CA ALA A 232 2.90 -25.80 -13.84
C ALA A 232 2.57 -26.36 -12.45
N ARG A 233 3.15 -25.80 -11.38
CA ARG A 233 2.94 -26.27 -10.00
C ARG A 233 1.49 -26.12 -9.55
N TYR A 234 0.92 -24.94 -9.74
CA TYR A 234 -0.44 -24.64 -9.29
C TYR A 234 -1.51 -25.28 -10.17
N THR A 235 -1.17 -25.63 -11.41
CA THR A 235 -2.03 -26.46 -12.26
C THR A 235 -1.99 -27.93 -11.84
N LYS A 236 -0.81 -28.50 -11.57
CA LYS A 236 -0.65 -29.96 -11.42
C LYS A 236 -0.79 -30.48 -10.00
N GLN A 237 -0.37 -29.69 -9.01
CA GLN A 237 -0.14 -30.18 -7.64
C GLN A 237 -1.03 -29.49 -6.62
N GLU A 238 -1.01 -28.16 -6.60
CA GLU A 238 -1.63 -27.38 -5.50
C GLU A 238 -3.01 -26.82 -5.82
N GLU A 239 -3.40 -26.83 -7.09
CA GLU A 239 -4.71 -26.42 -7.58
C GLU A 239 -5.17 -25.03 -7.12
N ASP A 240 -4.49 -23.96 -7.59
CA ASP A 240 -4.85 -22.57 -7.28
C ASP A 240 -5.09 -21.78 -8.59
N GLU A 241 -6.35 -21.71 -9.01
CA GLU A 241 -6.77 -21.00 -10.23
C GLU A 241 -6.38 -19.51 -10.20
N ASP A 242 -6.59 -18.83 -9.07
CA ASP A 242 -6.31 -17.40 -8.88
C ASP A 242 -4.80 -17.09 -9.01
N MET A 243 -3.93 -17.98 -8.52
CA MET A 243 -2.48 -17.90 -8.74
C MET A 243 -2.11 -18.10 -10.21
N VAL A 244 -2.69 -19.10 -10.89
CA VAL A 244 -2.39 -19.43 -12.29
C VAL A 244 -2.85 -18.29 -13.20
N GLU A 245 -4.06 -17.76 -13.01
CA GLU A 245 -4.59 -16.58 -13.72
C GLU A 245 -3.59 -15.41 -13.64
N LYS A 246 -3.13 -15.09 -12.42
CA LYS A 246 -2.18 -13.99 -12.20
C LYS A 246 -0.82 -14.24 -12.83
N ALA A 247 -0.31 -15.48 -12.74
CA ALA A 247 0.95 -15.84 -13.36
C ALA A 247 0.88 -15.74 -14.89
N LEU A 248 -0.19 -16.23 -15.51
CA LEU A 248 -0.44 -16.14 -16.95
C LEU A 248 -0.57 -14.69 -17.42
N ARG A 249 -1.36 -13.88 -16.71
CA ARG A 249 -1.51 -12.45 -17.00
C ARG A 249 -0.17 -11.72 -16.92
N THR A 250 0.64 -12.02 -15.91
CA THR A 250 1.97 -11.43 -15.74
C THR A 250 2.93 -11.88 -16.84
N LEU A 251 2.89 -13.16 -17.21
CA LEU A 251 3.70 -13.74 -18.26
C LEU A 251 3.37 -13.11 -19.62
N HIS A 252 2.08 -12.97 -19.95
CA HIS A 252 1.62 -12.33 -21.19
C HIS A 252 2.10 -10.87 -21.31
N THR A 253 1.94 -10.07 -20.24
CA THR A 253 2.44 -8.68 -20.23
C THR A 253 3.95 -8.66 -20.49
N LEU A 254 4.71 -9.52 -19.82
CA LEU A 254 6.15 -9.59 -19.95
C LEU A 254 6.57 -9.99 -21.37
N THR A 255 6.02 -11.07 -21.92
CA THR A 255 6.38 -11.56 -23.25
C THR A 255 5.98 -10.58 -24.34
N THR A 256 4.84 -9.90 -24.19
CA THR A 256 4.38 -8.88 -25.14
C THR A 256 5.32 -7.67 -25.17
N GLN A 257 5.72 -7.16 -24.00
CA GLN A 257 6.62 -6.00 -23.94
C GLN A 257 8.06 -6.33 -24.36
N THR A 258 8.54 -7.54 -24.04
CA THR A 258 9.93 -7.95 -24.32
C THR A 258 10.11 -8.68 -25.65
N LYS A 259 9.02 -9.09 -26.29
CA LYS A 259 9.02 -10.01 -27.44
C LYS A 259 9.75 -11.32 -27.17
N THR A 260 9.70 -11.78 -25.92
CA THR A 260 10.31 -13.05 -25.50
C THR A 260 9.52 -14.22 -26.07
N VAL A 261 10.21 -15.14 -26.75
CA VAL A 261 9.61 -16.38 -27.26
C VAL A 261 9.62 -17.43 -26.16
N LEU A 262 8.43 -17.96 -25.84
CA LEU A 262 8.28 -18.98 -24.80
C LEU A 262 8.79 -20.34 -25.28
N SER A 263 9.26 -21.15 -24.32
CA SER A 263 9.69 -22.52 -24.60
C SER A 263 8.50 -23.42 -24.95
N GLU A 264 8.74 -24.48 -25.72
CA GLU A 264 7.70 -25.49 -26.02
C GLU A 264 7.16 -26.18 -24.76
N GLN A 265 7.95 -26.25 -23.69
CA GLN A 265 7.50 -26.78 -22.41
C GLN A 265 6.52 -25.82 -21.74
N THR A 266 6.88 -24.54 -21.66
CA THR A 266 6.01 -23.48 -21.14
C THR A 266 4.68 -23.41 -21.87
N LYS A 267 4.69 -23.50 -23.21
CA LYS A 267 3.45 -23.55 -24.02
C LYS A 267 2.57 -24.74 -23.66
N LYS A 268 3.16 -25.92 -23.37
CA LYS A 268 2.40 -27.09 -22.92
C LYS A 268 1.80 -26.87 -21.53
N ASP A 269 2.55 -26.30 -20.60
CA ASP A 269 2.08 -25.99 -19.25
C ASP A 269 0.92 -24.96 -19.28
N ILE A 270 1.00 -23.97 -20.18
CA ILE A 270 -0.09 -23.01 -20.44
C ILE A 270 -1.34 -23.70 -21.00
N VAL A 271 -1.19 -24.62 -21.96
CA VAL A 271 -2.32 -25.39 -22.52
C VAL A 271 -2.95 -26.28 -21.46
N GLU A 272 -2.16 -26.95 -20.63
CA GLU A 272 -2.66 -27.79 -19.54
C GLU A 272 -3.44 -26.98 -18.51
N ALA A 273 -2.94 -25.79 -18.14
CA ALA A 273 -3.66 -24.86 -17.28
C ALA A 273 -5.02 -24.46 -17.88
N ARG A 274 -5.03 -24.09 -19.17
CA ARG A 274 -6.25 -23.74 -19.91
C ARG A 274 -7.26 -24.87 -19.94
N ASP A 275 -6.81 -26.09 -20.20
CA ASP A 275 -7.69 -27.26 -20.30
C ASP A 275 -8.23 -27.68 -18.92
N LYS A 276 -7.47 -27.43 -17.84
CA LYS A 276 -7.89 -27.71 -16.46
C LYS A 276 -8.91 -26.70 -15.92
N TYR A 277 -8.61 -25.40 -16.02
CA TYR A 277 -9.40 -24.35 -15.39
C TYR A 277 -10.42 -23.70 -16.31
N GLY A 278 -10.32 -23.90 -17.63
CA GLY A 278 -11.13 -23.20 -18.62
C GLY A 278 -10.54 -21.83 -18.99
N ALA A 279 -10.58 -21.51 -20.29
CA ALA A 279 -9.99 -20.28 -20.81
C ALA A 279 -10.68 -19.01 -20.28
N GLU A 280 -11.99 -19.10 -20.00
CA GLU A 280 -12.84 -18.05 -19.48
C GLU A 280 -12.54 -17.67 -18.02
N ASN A 281 -11.97 -18.61 -17.24
CA ASN A 281 -11.66 -18.40 -15.83
C ASN A 281 -10.23 -17.88 -15.61
N LEU A 282 -9.33 -18.10 -16.57
CA LEU A 282 -7.94 -17.64 -16.50
C LEU A 282 -7.74 -16.21 -17.02
N GLY A 283 -8.83 -15.48 -17.23
CA GLY A 283 -8.81 -14.04 -17.37
C GLY A 283 -8.05 -13.50 -18.58
N LEU A 284 -7.78 -14.31 -19.61
CA LEU A 284 -7.13 -13.91 -20.87
C LEU A 284 -8.14 -13.92 -22.03
N ASP A 285 -8.05 -12.94 -22.92
CA ASP A 285 -8.85 -12.90 -24.15
C ASP A 285 -8.26 -13.78 -25.28
N LYS A 286 -9.00 -13.92 -26.38
CA LYS A 286 -8.60 -14.77 -27.51
C LYS A 286 -7.28 -14.36 -28.15
N ASN A 287 -7.00 -13.08 -28.25
CA ASN A 287 -5.75 -12.58 -28.83
C ASN A 287 -4.59 -12.85 -27.87
N GLU A 288 -4.80 -12.62 -26.58
CA GLU A 288 -3.79 -12.85 -25.54
C GLU A 288 -3.39 -14.33 -25.43
N TRP A 289 -4.37 -15.23 -25.56
CA TRP A 289 -4.11 -16.67 -25.68
C TRP A 289 -3.26 -17.02 -26.91
N ASN A 290 -3.53 -16.39 -28.05
CA ASN A 290 -2.74 -16.61 -29.26
C ASN A 290 -1.31 -16.09 -29.06
N ASP A 291 -1.15 -14.89 -28.48
CA ASP A 291 0.17 -14.30 -28.21
C ASP A 291 1.07 -15.22 -27.38
N LEU A 292 0.52 -15.89 -26.37
CA LEU A 292 1.26 -16.84 -25.53
C LEU A 292 1.61 -18.16 -26.24
N LEU A 293 0.83 -18.56 -27.24
CA LEU A 293 0.94 -19.88 -27.88
C LEU A 293 1.59 -19.85 -29.28
N LEU A 294 1.87 -18.66 -29.83
CA LEU A 294 2.66 -18.45 -31.04
C LEU A 294 4.10 -18.95 -30.87
#